data_AF-Q7MKD3-F1
#
_entry.id   AF-Q7MKD3-F1
#
_cell.length_a   1.000
_cell.length_b   1.000
_cell.length_c   1.000
_cell.angle_alpha   90.00
_cell.angle_beta   90.00
_cell.angle_gamma   90.00
#
_symmetry.space_group_name_H-M   'P 1'
#
loop_
_entity.id
_entity.type
_entity.pdbx_description
1 polymer ?
#
loop_
_entity_poly.entity_id
_entity_poly.type
_entity_poly.pdbx_seq_one_letter_code
_entity_poly.pdbx_strand_id
1 'polypeptide(L)'
;MENEKKIEQLAQDLIEIKRQIKVLLNQEKSLKDEIKPLLQEHGAVKFEHGKVYYGESKGSSTFSRPEVLAYIRDNYGDALAEQIDEDCTKVGEPRQVVYIKLNDS
;
A
#
# COMPACT_ATOMS: atom_id res chain seq x y z
N MET A 1 -14.45 -31.76 19.80
CA MET A 1 -15.81 -31.20 19.63
C MET A 1 -15.94 -29.73 20.02
N GLU A 2 -15.74 -29.31 21.27
CA GLU A 2 -15.94 -27.89 21.66
C GLU A 2 -14.88 -26.94 21.06
N ASN A 3 -13.62 -27.36 21.05
CA ASN A 3 -12.54 -26.59 20.43
C ASN A 3 -12.66 -26.52 18.89
N GLU A 4 -13.19 -27.55 18.25
CA GLU A 4 -13.40 -27.57 16.79
C GLU A 4 -14.46 -26.55 16.37
N LYS A 5 -15.58 -26.46 17.12
CA LYS A 5 -16.60 -25.42 16.90
C LYS A 5 -16.06 -24.01 17.11
N LYS A 6 -15.18 -23.81 18.11
CA LYS A 6 -14.54 -22.52 18.35
C LYS A 6 -13.59 -22.12 17.24
N ILE A 7 -12.80 -23.07 16.72
CA ILE A 7 -11.91 -22.84 15.57
C ILE A 7 -12.73 -22.46 14.33
N GLU A 8 -13.84 -23.17 14.08
CA GLU A 8 -14.70 -22.91 12.94
C GLU A 8 -15.34 -21.51 13.01
N GLN A 9 -15.86 -21.11 14.18
CA GLN A 9 -16.40 -19.76 14.36
C GLN A 9 -15.35 -18.68 14.13
N LEU A 10 -14.16 -18.81 14.73
CA LEU A 10 -13.10 -17.83 14.56
C LEU A 10 -12.62 -17.76 13.10
N ALA A 11 -12.58 -18.88 12.39
CA ALA A 11 -12.23 -18.90 10.97
C ALA A 11 -13.29 -18.18 10.12
N GLN A 12 -14.58 -18.34 10.42
CA GLN A 12 -15.66 -17.61 9.76
C GLN A 12 -15.57 -16.11 10.02
N ASP A 13 -15.34 -15.70 11.26
CA ASP A 13 -15.17 -14.30 11.63
C ASP A 13 -13.97 -13.67 10.88
N LEU A 14 -12.85 -14.39 10.78
CA LEU A 14 -11.68 -13.93 10.03
C LEU A 14 -11.97 -13.76 8.54
N ILE A 15 -12.70 -14.68 7.92
CA ILE A 15 -13.09 -14.60 6.51
C ILE A 15 -13.99 -13.36 6.29
N GLU A 16 -14.93 -13.12 7.19
CA GLU A 16 -15.85 -12.00 7.09
C GLU A 16 -15.12 -10.66 7.25
N ILE A 17 -14.22 -10.55 8.23
CA ILE A 17 -13.35 -9.38 8.39
C ILE A 17 -12.53 -9.15 7.11
N LYS A 18 -11.97 -10.20 6.51
CA LYS A 18 -11.22 -10.08 5.25
C LYS A 18 -12.09 -9.59 4.09
N ARG A 19 -13.36 -10.00 4.02
CA ARG A 19 -14.31 -9.50 3.01
C ARG A 19 -14.60 -8.02 3.22
N GLN A 20 -14.87 -7.61 4.46
CA GLN A 20 -15.16 -6.22 4.79
C GLN A 20 -13.96 -5.31 4.49
N ILE A 21 -12.75 -5.73 4.86
CA ILE A 21 -11.51 -5.02 4.51
C ILE A 21 -11.40 -4.84 3.00
N LYS A 22 -11.69 -5.88 2.21
CA LYS A 22 -11.61 -5.80 0.74
C LYS A 22 -12.62 -4.78 0.17
N VAL A 23 -13.83 -4.74 0.71
CA VAL A 23 -14.85 -3.75 0.31
C VAL A 23 -14.38 -2.33 0.66
N LEU A 24 -13.90 -2.11 1.88
CA LEU A 24 -13.40 -0.82 2.34
C LEU A 24 -12.21 -0.33 1.51
N LEU A 25 -11.26 -1.21 1.16
CA LEU A 25 -10.12 -0.87 0.29
C LEU A 25 -10.58 -0.45 -1.11
N ASN A 26 -11.59 -1.11 -1.66
CA ASN A 26 -12.14 -0.73 -2.97
C ASN A 26 -12.86 0.63 -2.90
N GLN A 27 -13.60 0.89 -1.83
CA GLN A 27 -14.25 2.17 -1.61
C GLN A 27 -13.22 3.30 -1.42
N GLU A 28 -12.19 3.06 -0.61
CA GLU A 28 -11.07 4.00 -0.42
C GLU A 28 -10.41 4.33 -1.77
N LYS A 29 -10.18 3.31 -2.61
CA LYS A 29 -9.61 3.51 -3.95
C LYS A 29 -10.53 4.38 -4.82
N SER A 30 -11.83 4.08 -4.88
CA SER A 30 -12.79 4.89 -5.65
C SER A 30 -12.77 6.35 -5.21
N LEU A 31 -12.81 6.59 -3.89
CA LEU A 31 -12.77 7.94 -3.33
C LEU A 31 -11.46 8.66 -3.66
N LYS A 32 -10.32 7.96 -3.64
CA LYS A 32 -9.03 8.52 -4.06
C LYS A 32 -9.04 8.90 -5.53
N ASP A 33 -9.59 8.07 -6.40
CA ASP A 33 -9.67 8.34 -7.83
C ASP A 33 -10.58 9.54 -8.13
N GLU A 34 -11.71 9.66 -7.41
CA GLU A 34 -12.64 10.79 -7.52
C GLU A 34 -12.06 12.12 -6.99
N ILE A 35 -11.37 12.09 -5.85
CA ILE A 35 -10.86 13.32 -5.21
C ILE A 35 -9.53 13.80 -5.82
N LYS A 36 -8.78 12.90 -6.49
CA LYS A 36 -7.47 13.20 -7.10
C LYS A 36 -7.45 14.46 -7.98
N PRO A 37 -8.33 14.62 -9.00
CA PRO A 37 -8.30 15.82 -9.84
C PRO A 37 -8.59 17.10 -9.04
N LEU A 38 -9.46 17.02 -8.04
CA LEU A 38 -9.79 18.15 -7.18
C LEU A 38 -8.59 18.59 -6.32
N LEU A 39 -7.83 17.62 -5.78
CA LEU A 39 -6.62 17.92 -5.01
C LEU A 39 -5.44 18.36 -5.88
N GLN A 40 -5.39 17.95 -7.15
CA GLN A 40 -4.41 18.47 -8.11
C GLN A 40 -4.62 19.98 -8.37
N GLU A 41 -5.87 20.42 -8.43
CA GLU A 41 -6.23 21.83 -8.63
C GLU A 41 -6.12 22.66 -7.34
N HIS A 42 -6.67 22.14 -6.23
CA HIS A 42 -6.86 22.92 -4.99
C HIS A 42 -5.80 22.64 -3.91
N GLY A 43 -4.88 21.70 -4.14
CA GLY A 43 -3.86 21.32 -3.19
C GLY A 43 -4.40 20.40 -2.09
N ALA A 44 -4.25 20.79 -0.83
CA ALA A 44 -4.49 19.89 0.29
C ALA A 44 -5.63 20.34 1.21
N VAL A 45 -6.43 19.39 1.68
CA VAL A 45 -7.52 19.62 2.62
C VAL A 45 -7.12 19.11 4.01
N LYS A 46 -7.26 19.97 5.02
CA LYS A 46 -6.97 19.65 6.42
C LYS A 46 -8.27 19.51 7.20
N PHE A 47 -8.33 18.51 8.06
CA PHE A 47 -9.39 18.24 9.00
C PHE A 47 -8.81 18.15 10.41
N GLU A 48 -9.68 18.10 11.42
CA GLU A 48 -9.28 17.93 12.82
C GLU A 48 -8.49 16.63 13.03
N HIS A 49 -8.91 15.54 12.39
CA HIS A 49 -8.33 14.20 12.56
C HIS A 49 -7.35 13.78 11.46
N GLY A 50 -6.97 14.70 10.57
CA GLY A 50 -5.99 14.37 9.53
C GLY A 50 -5.96 15.34 8.37
N LYS A 51 -5.23 14.96 7.32
CA LYS A 51 -5.07 15.74 6.09
C LYS A 51 -5.09 14.82 4.89
N VAL A 52 -5.78 15.25 3.83
CA VAL A 52 -5.78 14.59 2.52
C VAL A 52 -5.09 15.50 1.52
N TYR A 53 -4.13 14.98 0.77
CA TYR A 53 -3.36 15.78 -0.19
C TYR A 53 -2.91 14.96 -1.39
N TYR A 54 -2.78 15.66 -2.53
CA TYR A 54 -2.13 15.12 -3.71
C TYR A 54 -0.60 15.22 -3.59
N GLY A 55 0.11 14.18 -4.00
CA GLY A 55 1.56 14.19 -4.09
C GLY A 55 2.05 13.37 -5.27
N GLU A 56 3.08 13.86 -5.95
CA GLU A 56 3.84 13.08 -6.91
C GLU A 56 5.01 12.43 -6.19
N SER A 57 4.86 11.15 -5.85
CA SER A 57 5.98 10.38 -5.33
C SER A 57 6.71 9.73 -6.49
N LYS A 58 7.99 10.09 -6.63
CA LYS A 58 8.98 9.12 -7.12
C LYS A 58 9.00 8.02 -6.07
N GLY A 59 8.65 6.79 -6.45
CA GLY A 59 8.34 5.70 -5.51
C GLY A 59 9.30 5.69 -4.32
N SER A 60 8.76 5.93 -3.12
CA SER A 60 9.49 5.77 -1.87
C SER A 60 9.87 4.30 -1.74
N SER A 61 11.14 3.98 -1.99
CA SER A 61 11.69 2.69 -1.62
C SER A 61 11.82 2.67 -0.10
N THR A 62 10.98 1.88 0.57
CA THR A 62 11.00 1.67 2.04
C THR A 62 12.28 1.00 2.53
N PHE A 63 13.08 0.46 1.62
CA PHE A 63 14.41 -0.11 1.82
C PHE A 63 15.31 0.46 0.75
N SER A 64 16.58 0.76 1.05
CA SER A 64 17.45 1.23 -0.02
C SER A 64 17.62 0.11 -1.04
N ARG A 65 17.47 0.45 -2.33
CA ARG A 65 17.66 -0.52 -3.41
C ARG A 65 18.97 -1.31 -3.29
N PRO A 66 20.13 -0.70 -2.92
CA PRO A 66 21.35 -1.46 -2.65
C PRO A 66 21.19 -2.51 -1.55
N GLU A 67 20.50 -2.21 -0.44
CA GLU A 67 20.27 -3.16 0.66
C GLU A 67 19.38 -4.33 0.23
N VAL A 68 18.30 -4.05 -0.53
CA VAL A 68 17.41 -5.10 -1.05
C VAL A 68 18.15 -6.03 -2.01
N LEU A 69 18.92 -5.46 -2.94
CA LEU A 69 19.71 -6.25 -3.88
C LEU A 69 20.81 -7.04 -3.17
N ALA A 70 21.47 -6.45 -2.17
CA ALA A 70 22.47 -7.17 -1.37
C ALA A 70 21.83 -8.37 -0.65
N TYR A 71 20.70 -8.17 0.03
CA TYR A 71 19.95 -9.27 0.65
C TYR A 71 19.59 -10.36 -0.36
N ILE A 72 19.12 -9.98 -1.56
CA ILE A 72 18.75 -10.95 -2.58
C ILE A 72 19.97 -11.71 -3.11
N ARG A 73 21.11 -11.02 -3.36
CA ARG A 73 22.37 -11.67 -3.76
C ARG A 73 22.83 -12.67 -2.71
N ASP A 74 22.85 -12.26 -1.45
CA ASP A 74 23.34 -13.07 -0.35
C ASP A 74 22.49 -14.32 -0.08
N ASN A 75 21.18 -14.26 -0.34
CA ASN A 75 20.25 -15.35 -0.01
C ASN A 75 19.79 -16.17 -1.23
N TYR A 76 19.83 -15.61 -2.44
CA TYR A 76 19.24 -16.21 -3.65
C TYR A 76 20.12 -16.12 -4.90
N GLY A 77 21.28 -15.45 -4.83
CA GLY A 77 22.29 -15.39 -5.88
C GLY A 77 22.17 -14.21 -6.85
N ASP A 78 23.27 -13.94 -7.55
CA ASP A 78 23.43 -12.74 -8.38
C ASP A 78 22.45 -12.67 -9.56
N ALA A 79 22.19 -13.80 -10.21
CA ALA A 79 21.31 -13.86 -11.38
C ALA A 79 19.86 -13.39 -11.07
N LEU A 80 19.33 -13.78 -9.90
CA LEU A 80 17.99 -13.34 -9.49
C LEU A 80 17.99 -11.88 -9.05
N ALA A 81 19.06 -11.43 -8.38
CA ALA A 81 19.20 -10.03 -7.97
C ALA A 81 19.26 -9.10 -9.18
N GLU A 82 20.02 -9.47 -10.22
CA GLU A 82 20.13 -8.70 -11.47
C GLU A 82 18.79 -8.65 -12.22
N GLN A 83 18.09 -9.78 -12.33
CA GLN A 83 16.77 -9.82 -12.97
C GLN A 83 15.74 -8.96 -12.24
N ILE A 84 15.68 -9.06 -10.90
CA ILE A 84 14.77 -8.23 -10.09
C ILE A 84 15.13 -6.75 -10.22
N ASP A 85 16.43 -6.44 -10.26
CA ASP A 85 16.89 -5.08 -10.47
C ASP A 85 16.40 -4.54 -11.82
N GLU A 86 16.57 -5.31 -12.90
CA GLU A 86 16.17 -4.95 -14.26
C GLU A 86 14.64 -4.81 -14.41
N ASP A 87 13.87 -5.68 -13.76
CA ASP A 87 12.40 -5.62 -13.77
C ASP A 87 11.84 -4.47 -12.94
N CYS A 88 12.48 -4.14 -11.82
CA CYS A 88 12.04 -3.08 -10.90
C CYS A 88 12.63 -1.69 -11.24
N THR A 89 13.65 -1.62 -12.09
CA THR A 89 14.28 -0.38 -12.59
C THR A 89 13.60 0.22 -13.79
N LYS A 90 12.68 -0.49 -14.45
CA LYS A 90 11.84 0.11 -15.49
C LYS A 90 11.24 1.38 -14.92
N VAL A 91 11.76 2.51 -15.39
CA VAL A 91 11.42 3.86 -14.96
C VAL A 91 9.94 4.05 -15.26
N GLY A 92 9.09 3.67 -14.30
CA GLY A 92 7.68 3.93 -14.35
C GLY A 92 7.46 5.41 -14.16
N GLU A 93 6.51 5.98 -14.90
CA GLU A 93 6.09 7.35 -14.65
C GLU A 93 5.71 7.55 -13.18
N PRO A 94 5.97 8.74 -12.61
CA PRO A 94 5.64 9.04 -11.22
C PRO A 94 4.23 8.58 -10.89
N ARG A 95 4.09 7.74 -9.87
CA ARG A 95 2.76 7.32 -9.42
C ARG A 95 2.11 8.53 -8.75
N GLN A 96 1.17 9.12 -9.46
CA GLN A 96 0.32 10.19 -8.97
C GLN A 96 -0.72 9.60 -8.01
N VAL A 97 -0.55 9.81 -6.69
CA VAL A 97 -1.34 9.15 -5.63
C VAL A 97 -1.91 10.19 -4.65
N VAL A 98 -3.11 9.91 -4.12
CA VAL A 98 -3.71 10.66 -3.02
C VAL A 98 -3.23 10.07 -1.69
N TYR A 99 -2.60 10.92 -0.88
CA TYR A 99 -2.10 10.57 0.46
C TYR A 99 -3.09 10.98 1.53
N ILE A 100 -3.30 10.08 2.50
CA ILE A 100 -4.09 10.32 3.70
C ILE A 100 -3.13 10.25 4.88
N LYS A 101 -3.02 11.33 5.63
CA LYS A 101 -2.29 11.35 6.91
C LYS A 101 -3.31 11.53 8.03
N LEU A 102 -3.44 10.52 8.87
CA LEU A 102 -4.21 10.61 10.11
C LEU A 102 -3.36 11.31 11.17
N ASN A 103 -3.98 12.10 12.02
CA ASN A 103 -3.32 12.59 13.24
C ASN A 103 -3.37 11.45 14.26
N ASP A 104 -2.22 11.08 14.83
CA ASP A 104 -2.21 10.16 15.96
C ASP A 104 -3.07 10.76 17.08
N SER A 105 -4.00 9.95 17.60
CA SER A 105 -4.78 10.28 18.79
C SER A 105 -3.96 10.03 20.05
#